data_AF-A0A6N8W3H8-F1
#
_entry.id   AF-A0A6N8W3H8-F1
#
_cell.length_a   1.000
_cell.length_b   1.000
_cell.length_c   1.000
_cell.angle_alpha   90.00
_cell.angle_beta   90.00
_cell.angle_gamma   90.00
#
_symmetry.space_group_name_H-M   'P 1'
#
loop_
_entity.id
_entity.type
_entity.pdbx_description
1 polymer ?
#
loop_
_entity_poly.entity_id
_entity_poly.type
_entity_poly.pdbx_seq_one_letter_code
_entity_poly.pdbx_strand_id
1 'polypeptide(L)'
;MKEIDQMTTTKLGTLERVDVRKAWSHEAHNFTPWLAKSLSRLSGELGVELEVEDTEVYVGPYRADIVARVPQTDELVLIENQLEWANLQHLGQVLAYLAGLEARIVIWIATGFLDEHLSAIRWLNEYTANQFSFFAVQVSVVRIGDSLLAPVFDVLERPNEWNRQVQRISQSGELTEGRKAKRDFWNHFVAKWPDVLSLPSGYAGFNPGFWVEEVDLKIRLWLGSESVGIDVLGRKSDTRDNVRARMEPFRESFEGTFEDIASSKEDAWWVTGLNVGSTYDRQNWEEMADWIADRFPKYEEILRGGPDVAE
;
A
#
# COMPACT_ATOMS: atom_id res chain seq x y z
N MET A 1 59.41 24.40 -9.55
CA MET A 1 59.20 23.83 -8.20
C MET A 1 57.75 23.35 -8.19
N LYS A 2 57.53 22.03 -8.16
CA LYS A 2 56.19 21.42 -8.36
C LYS A 2 55.29 21.69 -7.16
N GLU A 3 54.09 22.21 -7.41
CA GLU A 3 52.97 22.20 -6.47
C GLU A 3 52.63 20.76 -6.11
N ILE A 4 52.62 20.47 -4.81
CA ILE A 4 52.14 19.20 -4.26
C ILE A 4 50.65 19.38 -4.02
N ASP A 5 49.89 18.65 -4.82
CA ASP A 5 48.44 18.49 -4.77
C ASP A 5 47.96 18.16 -3.35
N GLN A 6 47.09 19.01 -2.78
CA GLN A 6 46.47 18.77 -1.48
C GLN A 6 45.41 17.69 -1.65
N MET A 7 45.80 16.42 -1.46
CA MET A 7 44.84 15.32 -1.33
C MET A 7 43.96 15.53 -0.09
N THR A 8 42.72 15.98 -0.29
CA THR A 8 41.67 15.93 0.72
C THR A 8 41.45 14.47 1.11
N THR A 9 41.90 14.09 2.31
CA THR A 9 41.69 12.74 2.84
C THR A 9 40.20 12.56 3.16
N THR A 10 39.49 11.81 2.32
CA THR A 10 38.07 11.48 2.53
C THR A 10 37.91 10.77 3.87
N LYS A 11 37.10 11.32 4.77
CA LYS A 11 36.78 10.67 6.06
C LYS A 11 35.77 9.55 5.83
N LEU A 12 36.10 8.33 6.25
CA LEU A 12 35.23 7.16 6.20
C LEU A 12 34.77 6.81 7.62
N GLY A 13 33.47 6.59 7.80
CA GLY A 13 32.89 6.16 9.06
C GLY A 13 32.70 4.64 9.12
N THR A 14 32.51 4.11 10.33
CA THR A 14 32.20 2.69 10.56
C THR A 14 30.69 2.50 10.64
N LEU A 15 30.18 1.46 9.97
CA LEU A 15 28.79 1.06 10.07
C LEU A 15 28.58 0.30 11.39
N GLU A 16 27.67 0.78 12.21
CA GLU A 16 27.35 0.20 13.52
C GLU A 16 25.96 -0.42 13.50
N ARG A 17 25.81 -1.65 14.00
CA ARG A 17 24.51 -2.25 14.25
C ARG A 17 23.90 -1.69 15.52
N VAL A 18 22.64 -1.33 15.45
CA VAL A 18 21.84 -0.76 16.53
C VAL A 18 20.71 -1.73 16.84
N ASP A 19 20.39 -1.87 18.12
CA ASP A 19 19.19 -2.59 18.55
C ASP A 19 17.95 -2.01 17.85
N VAL A 20 17.19 -2.88 17.17
CA VAL A 20 15.99 -2.50 16.41
C VAL A 20 14.96 -1.80 17.28
N ARG A 21 14.94 -2.08 18.59
CA ARG A 21 14.01 -1.44 19.53
C ARG A 21 14.29 0.04 19.78
N LYS A 22 15.48 0.52 19.41
CA LYS A 22 15.78 1.97 19.40
C LYS A 22 15.08 2.71 18.26
N ALA A 23 14.76 2.01 17.17
CA ALA A 23 13.93 2.55 16.09
C ALA A 23 12.44 2.31 16.34
N TRP A 24 12.09 1.12 16.82
CA TRP A 24 10.70 0.71 17.06
C TRP A 24 10.55 0.03 18.42
N SER A 25 10.03 0.76 19.40
CA SER A 25 9.87 0.22 20.76
C SER A 25 8.93 -0.98 20.83
N HIS A 26 7.92 -1.04 19.95
CA HIS A 26 6.90 -2.07 19.90
C HIS A 26 6.57 -2.44 18.45
N GLU A 27 6.26 -3.71 18.21
CA GLU A 27 5.93 -4.27 16.91
C GLU A 27 4.64 -3.67 16.34
N ALA A 28 3.48 -4.04 16.89
CA ALA A 28 2.17 -3.58 16.42
C ALA A 28 1.99 -2.04 16.44
N HIS A 29 2.59 -1.33 17.42
CA HIS A 29 2.39 0.12 17.58
C HIS A 29 3.43 0.99 16.88
N ASN A 30 4.60 0.45 16.52
CA ASN A 30 5.66 1.24 15.89
C ASN A 30 6.18 0.60 14.61
N PHE A 31 6.54 -0.69 14.64
CA PHE A 31 7.14 -1.34 13.47
C PHE A 31 6.13 -1.59 12.35
N THR A 32 5.01 -2.26 12.63
CA THR A 32 3.98 -2.57 11.61
C THR A 32 3.46 -1.31 10.90
N PRO A 33 3.08 -0.22 11.61
CA PRO A 33 2.62 1.01 10.95
C PRO A 33 3.72 1.73 10.17
N TRP A 34 4.97 1.67 10.65
CA TRP A 34 6.12 2.26 9.94
C TRP A 34 6.44 1.47 8.67
N LEU A 35 6.42 0.13 8.75
CA LEU A 35 6.69 -0.77 7.65
C LEU A 35 5.65 -0.60 6.54
N ALA A 36 4.36 -0.54 6.90
CA ALA A 36 3.28 -0.26 5.96
C ALA A 36 3.50 1.07 5.21
N LYS A 37 3.90 2.13 5.92
CA LYS A 37 4.20 3.45 5.32
C LYS A 37 5.50 3.46 4.50
N SER A 38 6.41 2.52 4.73
CA SER A 38 7.75 2.49 4.14
C SER A 38 7.96 1.28 3.22
N LEU A 39 6.88 0.68 2.74
CA LEU A 39 6.90 -0.60 2.02
C LEU A 39 7.75 -0.56 0.74
N SER A 40 7.89 0.63 0.13
CA SER A 40 8.77 0.86 -1.03
C SER A 40 10.23 0.46 -0.79
N ARG A 41 10.72 0.49 0.46
CA ARG A 41 12.06 0.01 0.81
C ARG A 41 12.17 -1.51 0.63
N LEU A 42 11.18 -2.23 1.13
CA LEU A 42 11.08 -3.68 0.98
C LEU A 42 10.88 -4.06 -0.50
N SER A 43 10.06 -3.30 -1.23
CA SER A 43 9.90 -3.46 -2.68
C SER A 43 11.22 -3.39 -3.44
N GLY A 44 12.10 -2.45 -3.06
CA GLY A 44 13.43 -2.31 -3.65
C GLY A 44 14.29 -3.56 -3.50
N GLU A 45 14.30 -4.16 -2.31
CA GLU A 45 15.08 -5.37 -2.04
C GLU A 45 14.50 -6.62 -2.71
N LEU A 46 13.17 -6.70 -2.83
CA LEU A 46 12.50 -7.82 -3.49
C LEU A 46 12.49 -7.68 -5.02
N GLY A 47 12.68 -6.47 -5.56
CA GLY A 47 12.57 -6.18 -6.98
C GLY A 47 11.13 -6.22 -7.51
N VAL A 48 10.12 -6.14 -6.63
CA VAL A 48 8.70 -6.09 -6.98
C VAL A 48 8.03 -4.94 -6.24
N GLU A 49 7.18 -4.19 -6.94
CA GLU A 49 6.40 -3.12 -6.32
C GLU A 49 5.30 -3.71 -5.44
N LEU A 50 5.13 -3.14 -4.25
CA LEU A 50 4.13 -3.55 -3.28
C LEU A 50 3.30 -2.33 -2.86
N GLU A 51 1.98 -2.49 -2.82
CA GLU A 51 1.03 -1.50 -2.34
C GLU A 51 0.28 -2.07 -1.14
N VAL A 52 0.21 -1.34 -0.04
CA VAL A 52 -0.53 -1.78 1.17
C VAL A 52 -2.02 -1.77 0.87
N GLU A 53 -2.67 -2.91 1.11
CA GLU A 53 -4.12 -3.03 1.05
C GLU A 53 -4.73 -2.72 2.43
N ASP A 54 -4.20 -3.36 3.48
CA ASP A 54 -4.68 -3.19 4.85
C ASP A 54 -3.67 -3.71 5.87
N THR A 55 -3.87 -3.36 7.14
CA THR A 55 -3.05 -3.81 8.27
C THR A 55 -3.93 -4.49 9.32
N GLU A 56 -3.39 -5.45 10.08
CA GLU A 56 -4.07 -6.12 11.19
C GLU A 56 -5.37 -6.84 10.76
N VAL A 57 -5.31 -7.52 9.60
CA VAL A 57 -6.44 -8.13 8.89
C VAL A 57 -6.86 -9.44 9.53
N TYR A 58 -8.15 -9.59 9.85
CA TYR A 58 -8.67 -10.82 10.44
C TYR A 58 -8.60 -12.01 9.48
N VAL A 59 -8.05 -13.12 9.97
CA VAL A 59 -8.05 -14.44 9.31
C VAL A 59 -8.59 -15.47 10.30
N GLY A 60 -9.91 -15.65 10.28
CA GLY A 60 -10.60 -16.42 11.32
C GLY A 60 -10.39 -15.76 12.70
N PRO A 61 -9.86 -16.49 13.72
CA PRO A 61 -9.60 -15.92 15.04
C PRO A 61 -8.27 -15.15 15.14
N TYR A 62 -7.46 -15.14 14.07
CA TYR A 62 -6.12 -14.55 14.07
C TYR A 62 -6.07 -13.25 13.26
N ARG A 63 -4.94 -12.55 13.29
CA ARG A 63 -4.70 -11.31 12.55
C ARG A 63 -3.40 -11.41 11.78
N ALA A 64 -3.44 -11.08 10.50
CA ALA A 64 -2.28 -10.88 9.66
C ALA A 64 -1.77 -9.45 9.81
N ASP A 65 -0.46 -9.25 9.92
CA ASP A 65 0.10 -7.93 10.24
C ASP A 65 -0.13 -6.92 9.10
N ILE A 66 0.27 -7.28 7.88
CA ILE A 66 0.07 -6.45 6.69
C ILE A 66 -0.36 -7.34 5.52
N VAL A 67 -1.43 -6.93 4.86
CA VAL A 67 -1.80 -7.43 3.55
C VAL A 67 -1.47 -6.34 2.53
N ALA A 68 -0.69 -6.72 1.53
CA ALA A 68 -0.33 -5.88 0.40
C ALA A 68 -0.74 -6.57 -0.91
N ARG A 69 -0.51 -5.88 -2.02
CA ARG A 69 -0.66 -6.46 -3.35
C ARG A 69 0.47 -6.02 -4.26
N VAL A 70 0.73 -6.83 -5.28
CA VAL A 70 1.56 -6.44 -6.43
C VAL A 70 0.66 -5.70 -7.42
N PRO A 71 0.83 -4.38 -7.64
CA PRO A 71 -0.05 -3.62 -8.53
C PRO A 71 -0.10 -4.17 -9.96
N GLN A 72 1.02 -4.71 -10.44
CA GLN A 72 1.17 -5.23 -11.80
C GLN A 72 0.30 -6.48 -12.05
N THR A 73 0.12 -7.35 -11.06
CA THR A 73 -0.55 -8.66 -11.22
C THR A 73 -1.81 -8.82 -10.39
N ASP A 74 -2.08 -7.91 -9.44
CA ASP A 74 -3.12 -8.05 -8.40
C ASP A 74 -2.87 -9.21 -7.43
N GLU A 75 -1.65 -9.74 -7.39
CA GLU A 75 -1.33 -10.84 -6.49
C GLU A 75 -1.23 -10.34 -5.06
N LEU A 76 -2.02 -10.96 -4.17
CA LEU A 76 -2.00 -10.66 -2.75
C LEU A 76 -0.70 -11.12 -2.10
N VAL A 77 -0.19 -10.26 -1.24
CA VAL A 77 1.05 -10.42 -0.49
C VAL A 77 0.71 -10.40 0.99
N LEU A 78 1.03 -11.47 1.69
CA LEU A 78 0.99 -11.54 3.15
C LEU A 78 2.37 -11.15 3.69
N ILE A 79 2.40 -10.21 4.63
CA ILE A 79 3.62 -9.82 5.33
C ILE A 79 3.38 -10.02 6.82
N GLU A 80 4.20 -10.87 7.42
CA GLU A 80 4.25 -11.11 8.87
C GLU A 80 5.57 -10.57 9.38
N ASN A 81 5.54 -9.68 10.37
CA ASN A 81 6.71 -8.94 10.81
C ASN A 81 6.91 -9.04 12.31
N GLN A 82 8.14 -9.33 12.74
CA GLN A 82 8.46 -9.44 14.16
C GLN A 82 9.77 -8.74 14.55
N LEU A 83 9.81 -8.18 15.75
CA LEU A 83 11.02 -7.54 16.32
C LEU A 83 11.88 -8.51 17.16
N GLU A 84 11.53 -9.79 17.16
CA GLU A 84 12.32 -10.89 17.72
C GLU A 84 12.89 -11.79 16.62
N TRP A 85 13.69 -12.77 17.05
CA TRP A 85 14.12 -13.88 16.21
C TRP A 85 12.94 -14.72 15.74
N ALA A 86 13.00 -15.14 14.47
CA ALA A 86 12.05 -16.03 13.84
C ALA A 86 11.78 -17.25 14.73
N ASN A 87 10.53 -17.71 14.76
CA ASN A 87 10.11 -18.86 15.55
C ASN A 87 8.99 -19.64 14.82
N LEU A 88 8.78 -20.90 15.24
CA LEU A 88 7.81 -21.80 14.61
C LEU A 88 6.36 -21.35 14.80
N GLN A 89 6.04 -20.53 15.81
CA GLN A 89 4.69 -20.02 16.01
C GLN A 89 4.29 -19.10 14.85
N HIS A 90 5.15 -18.14 14.49
CA HIS A 90 4.89 -17.22 13.38
C HIS A 90 4.88 -17.96 12.03
N LEU A 91 5.76 -18.95 11.84
CA LEU A 91 5.69 -19.81 10.65
C LEU A 91 4.35 -20.57 10.58
N GLY A 92 3.84 -21.07 11.71
CA GLY A 92 2.52 -21.68 11.77
C GLY A 92 1.39 -20.72 11.41
N GLN A 93 1.46 -19.47 11.86
CA GLN A 93 0.52 -18.40 11.50
C GLN A 93 0.55 -18.11 10.00
N VAL A 94 1.74 -17.90 9.43
CA VAL A 94 1.95 -17.74 7.99
C VAL A 94 1.24 -18.84 7.19
N LEU A 95 1.43 -20.11 7.58
CA LEU A 95 0.82 -21.24 6.89
C LEU A 95 -0.69 -21.30 7.06
N ALA A 96 -1.20 -20.97 8.25
CA ALA A 96 -2.64 -20.90 8.50
C ALA A 96 -3.29 -19.76 7.69
N TYR A 97 -2.60 -18.63 7.56
CA TYR A 97 -3.13 -17.45 6.88
C TYR A 97 -3.17 -17.64 5.38
N LEU A 98 -2.20 -18.35 4.80
CA LEU A 98 -2.22 -18.75 3.39
C LEU A 98 -3.47 -19.54 2.96
N ALA A 99 -4.09 -20.26 3.89
CA ALA A 99 -5.32 -20.99 3.59
C ALA A 99 -6.57 -20.08 3.62
N GLY A 100 -6.53 -18.97 4.37
CA GLY A 100 -7.66 -18.06 4.55
C GLY A 100 -7.58 -16.77 3.73
N LEU A 101 -6.36 -16.32 3.43
CA LEU A 101 -6.05 -15.24 2.51
C LEU A 101 -5.57 -15.91 1.23
N GLU A 102 -6.17 -15.65 0.07
CA GLU A 102 -5.69 -16.13 -1.23
C GLU A 102 -4.35 -15.49 -1.66
N ALA A 103 -3.47 -15.22 -0.68
CA ALA A 103 -2.13 -14.68 -0.84
C ALA A 103 -1.25 -15.70 -1.55
N ARG A 104 -0.51 -15.19 -2.53
CA ARG A 104 0.44 -15.96 -3.34
C ARG A 104 1.87 -15.67 -2.95
N ILE A 105 2.12 -14.48 -2.41
CA ILE A 105 3.44 -14.08 -1.95
C ILE A 105 3.38 -13.94 -0.43
N VAL A 106 4.38 -14.49 0.25
CA VAL A 106 4.53 -14.41 1.70
C VAL A 106 5.90 -13.84 2.02
N ILE A 107 5.94 -12.80 2.83
CA ILE A 107 7.16 -12.17 3.30
C ILE A 107 7.19 -12.26 4.82
N TRP A 108 8.06 -13.11 5.35
CA TRP A 108 8.29 -13.19 6.78
C TRP A 108 9.51 -12.34 7.16
N ILE A 109 9.27 -11.32 7.97
CA ILE A 109 10.28 -10.35 8.41
C ILE A 109 10.61 -10.57 9.89
N ALA A 110 11.88 -10.77 10.21
CA ALA A 110 12.33 -10.96 11.60
C ALA A 110 13.72 -10.38 11.84
N THR A 111 14.16 -10.22 13.09
CA THR A 111 15.51 -9.70 13.38
C THR A 111 16.63 -10.71 13.09
N GLY A 112 16.27 -11.98 12.92
CA GLY A 112 17.20 -13.08 12.65
C GLY A 112 16.46 -14.39 12.44
N PHE A 113 17.12 -15.32 11.74
CA PHE A 113 16.60 -16.64 11.40
C PHE A 113 17.61 -17.72 11.78
N LEU A 114 17.11 -18.89 12.18
CA LEU A 114 17.91 -20.10 12.32
C LEU A 114 17.92 -20.86 10.98
N ASP A 115 18.92 -21.70 10.79
CA ASP A 115 19.07 -22.50 9.57
C ASP A 115 17.84 -23.39 9.31
N GLU A 116 17.17 -23.87 10.35
CA GLU A 116 15.94 -24.65 10.24
C GLU A 116 14.76 -23.82 9.69
N HIS A 117 14.65 -22.55 10.08
CA HIS A 117 13.62 -21.65 9.53
C HIS A 117 13.88 -21.39 8.05
N LEU A 118 15.13 -21.08 7.68
CA LEU A 118 15.52 -20.85 6.30
C LEU A 118 15.31 -22.11 5.45
N SER A 119 15.67 -23.28 5.99
CA SER A 119 15.45 -24.58 5.34
C SER A 119 13.96 -24.87 5.13
N ALA A 120 13.10 -24.51 6.09
CA ALA A 120 11.65 -24.66 5.92
C ALA A 120 11.10 -23.75 4.82
N ILE A 121 11.52 -22.48 4.78
CA ILE A 121 11.14 -21.54 3.71
C ILE A 121 11.62 -22.02 2.34
N ARG A 122 12.86 -22.51 2.26
CA ARG A 122 13.42 -23.09 1.03
C ARG A 122 12.62 -24.32 0.59
N TRP A 123 12.31 -25.22 1.52
CA TRP A 123 11.48 -26.39 1.23
C TRP A 123 10.10 -25.98 0.70
N LEU A 124 9.47 -24.96 1.27
CA LEU A 124 8.19 -24.43 0.76
C LEU A 124 8.35 -23.93 -0.68
N ASN A 125 9.41 -23.18 -0.98
CA ASN A 125 9.67 -22.70 -2.34
C ASN A 125 9.96 -23.84 -3.35
N GLU A 126 10.52 -24.96 -2.91
CA GLU A 126 10.84 -26.10 -3.76
C GLU A 126 9.65 -27.04 -4.02
N TYR A 127 8.75 -27.19 -3.03
CA TYR A 127 7.73 -28.25 -3.03
C TYR A 127 6.29 -27.75 -3.02
N THR A 128 6.04 -26.44 -3.01
CA THR A 128 4.71 -25.87 -3.25
C THR A 128 4.49 -25.52 -4.73
N ALA A 129 3.25 -25.25 -5.12
CA ALA A 129 2.94 -24.86 -6.49
C ALA A 129 3.68 -23.56 -6.86
N ASN A 130 4.18 -23.47 -8.10
CA ASN A 130 4.98 -22.33 -8.61
C ASN A 130 4.30 -20.94 -8.50
N GLN A 131 3.01 -20.90 -8.18
CA GLN A 131 2.27 -19.67 -7.91
C GLN A 131 2.54 -19.09 -6.52
N PHE A 132 3.12 -19.87 -5.59
CA PHE A 132 3.47 -19.42 -4.26
C PHE A 132 4.93 -18.96 -4.21
N SER A 133 5.21 -17.93 -3.43
CA SER A 133 6.55 -17.39 -3.25
C SER A 133 6.77 -17.00 -1.80
N PHE A 134 7.75 -17.61 -1.15
CA PHE A 134 8.03 -17.40 0.27
C PHE A 134 9.38 -16.71 0.45
N PHE A 135 9.40 -15.68 1.27
CA PHE A 135 10.59 -14.90 1.57
C PHE A 135 10.88 -14.91 3.07
N ALA A 136 12.16 -15.09 3.41
CA ALA A 136 12.68 -14.78 4.73
C ALA A 136 13.52 -13.52 4.63
N VAL A 137 13.10 -12.46 5.31
CA VAL A 137 13.75 -11.15 5.25
C VAL A 137 14.21 -10.75 6.64
N GLN A 138 15.51 -10.55 6.81
CA GLN A 138 16.06 -10.07 8.06
C GLN A 138 15.98 -8.54 8.11
N VAL A 139 15.32 -7.99 9.14
CA VAL A 139 15.36 -6.56 9.45
C VAL A 139 16.47 -6.26 10.44
N SER A 140 17.26 -5.22 10.15
CA SER A 140 18.24 -4.68 11.09
C SER A 140 18.26 -3.15 11.04
N VAL A 141 18.83 -2.52 12.06
CA VAL A 141 19.01 -1.06 12.11
C VAL A 141 20.49 -0.76 12.23
N VAL A 142 20.98 0.18 11.42
CA VAL A 142 22.37 0.60 11.38
C VAL A 142 22.51 2.11 11.45
N ARG A 143 23.71 2.61 11.79
CA ARG A 143 24.08 4.04 11.71
C ARG A 143 25.56 4.20 11.40
N ILE A 144 25.97 5.38 10.93
CA ILE A 144 27.37 5.77 10.77
C ILE A 144 27.62 7.05 11.56
N GLY A 145 28.51 7.00 12.56
CA GLY A 145 28.74 8.15 13.44
C GLY A 145 27.43 8.59 14.11
N ASP A 146 27.09 9.88 14.06
CA ASP A 146 25.85 10.45 14.61
C ASP A 146 24.72 10.61 13.58
N SER A 147 24.72 9.80 12.51
CA SER A 147 23.63 9.79 11.53
C SER A 147 22.30 9.34 12.13
N LEU A 148 21.23 9.63 11.41
CA LEU A 148 19.93 8.99 11.66
C LEU A 148 20.06 7.46 11.56
N LEU A 149 19.16 6.77 12.27
CA LEU A 149 19.01 5.33 12.19
C LEU A 149 18.52 4.94 10.79
N ALA A 150 19.18 3.95 10.19
CA ALA A 150 18.85 3.42 8.88
C ALA A 150 18.36 1.97 9.02
N PRO A 151 17.12 1.66 8.62
CA PRO A 151 16.64 0.29 8.53
C PRO A 151 17.24 -0.39 7.30
N VAL A 152 17.60 -1.66 7.44
CA VAL A 152 18.13 -2.52 6.38
C VAL A 152 17.31 -3.80 6.33
N PHE A 153 16.95 -4.22 5.12
CA PHE A 153 16.25 -5.48 4.87
C PHE A 153 17.16 -6.39 4.05
N ASP A 154 17.56 -7.52 4.62
CA ASP A 154 18.38 -8.53 3.95
C ASP A 154 17.50 -9.73 3.56
N VAL A 155 17.34 -9.99 2.28
CA VAL A 155 16.57 -11.15 1.80
C VAL A 155 17.44 -12.40 1.93
N LEU A 156 17.18 -13.21 2.96
CA LEU A 156 17.95 -14.41 3.27
C LEU A 156 17.50 -15.63 2.44
N GLU A 157 16.19 -15.77 2.22
CA GLU A 157 15.62 -16.81 1.37
C GLU A 157 14.56 -16.23 0.44
N ARG A 158 14.51 -16.76 -0.78
CA ARG A 158 13.56 -16.40 -1.84
C ARG A 158 13.40 -17.56 -2.84
N PRO A 159 12.36 -17.57 -3.68
CA PRO A 159 12.22 -18.58 -4.72
C PRO A 159 13.40 -18.57 -5.72
N ASN A 160 13.87 -19.74 -6.14
CA ASN A 160 15.00 -19.87 -7.08
C ASN A 160 14.76 -19.14 -8.41
N GLU A 161 13.53 -19.19 -8.91
CA GLU A 161 13.12 -18.60 -10.18
C GLU A 161 12.58 -17.17 -10.01
N TRP A 162 12.75 -16.56 -8.83
CA TRP A 162 12.17 -15.26 -8.51
C TRP A 162 12.58 -14.16 -9.49
N ASN A 163 13.86 -14.10 -9.91
CA ASN A 163 14.28 -13.09 -10.89
C ASN A 163 13.55 -13.26 -12.23
N ARG A 164 13.28 -14.49 -12.67
CA ARG A 164 12.47 -14.74 -13.89
C ARG A 164 11.00 -14.43 -13.65
N GLN A 165 10.50 -14.62 -12.43
CA GLN A 165 9.14 -14.25 -12.05
C GLN A 165 8.98 -12.73 -11.98
N VAL A 166 9.92 -11.98 -11.41
CA VAL A 166 9.97 -10.51 -11.43
C VAL A 166 10.04 -10.00 -12.86
N GLN A 167 10.87 -10.60 -13.71
CA GLN A 167 10.89 -10.28 -15.14
C GLN A 167 9.53 -10.57 -15.78
N ARG A 168 8.89 -11.69 -15.45
CA ARG A 168 7.53 -11.99 -15.91
C ARG A 168 6.50 -11.04 -15.32
N ILE A 169 6.57 -10.58 -14.08
CA ILE A 169 5.69 -9.56 -13.49
C ILE A 169 5.89 -8.22 -14.20
N SER A 170 7.14 -7.92 -14.57
CA SER A 170 7.53 -6.72 -15.33
C SER A 170 7.14 -6.82 -16.81
N GLN A 171 7.14 -8.03 -17.41
CA GLN A 171 6.84 -8.29 -18.83
C GLN A 171 5.37 -8.65 -19.08
N SER A 172 4.70 -9.33 -18.14
CA SER A 172 3.24 -9.37 -17.99
C SER A 172 2.70 -8.00 -17.63
N GLY A 173 3.60 -7.06 -17.32
CA GLY A 173 3.44 -5.62 -17.41
C GLY A 173 3.40 -5.07 -18.83
N GLU A 174 2.95 -5.82 -19.84
CA GLU A 174 1.96 -5.22 -20.73
C GLU A 174 0.76 -4.92 -19.83
N LEU A 175 0.75 -3.71 -19.26
CA LEU A 175 -0.46 -3.14 -18.68
C LEU A 175 -1.61 -3.54 -19.59
N THR A 176 -2.58 -4.30 -19.08
CA THR A 176 -3.85 -4.44 -19.81
C THR A 176 -4.24 -3.04 -20.23
N GLU A 177 -4.80 -2.87 -21.44
CA GLU A 177 -5.08 -1.54 -22.01
C GLU A 177 -5.74 -0.62 -20.97
N GLY A 178 -6.61 -1.19 -20.11
CA GLY A 178 -7.21 -0.49 -18.99
C GLY A 178 -6.32 -0.11 -17.81
N ARG A 179 -5.31 -0.89 -17.41
CA ARG A 179 -4.33 -0.47 -16.38
C ARG A 179 -3.41 0.64 -16.89
N LYS A 180 -3.05 0.60 -18.18
CA LYS A 180 -2.30 1.70 -18.82
C LYS A 180 -3.14 2.95 -18.86
N ALA A 181 -4.39 2.83 -19.29
CA ALA A 181 -5.32 3.94 -19.32
C ALA A 181 -5.53 4.54 -17.92
N LYS A 182 -5.67 3.73 -16.86
CA LYS A 182 -5.76 4.24 -15.47
C LYS A 182 -4.55 5.05 -15.05
N ARG A 183 -3.35 4.48 -15.16
CA ARG A 183 -2.11 5.18 -14.79
C ARG A 183 -1.92 6.45 -15.62
N ASP A 184 -2.07 6.34 -16.93
CA ASP A 184 -1.90 7.46 -17.84
C ASP A 184 -2.96 8.55 -17.59
N PHE A 185 -4.20 8.19 -17.24
CA PHE A 185 -5.26 9.10 -16.84
C PHE A 185 -4.92 9.85 -15.55
N TRP A 186 -4.48 9.15 -14.49
CA TRP A 186 -4.10 9.81 -13.23
C TRP A 186 -2.89 10.73 -13.40
N ASN A 187 -1.92 10.36 -14.25
CA ASN A 187 -0.84 11.26 -14.62
C ASN A 187 -1.34 12.51 -15.37
N HIS A 188 -2.28 12.33 -16.30
CA HIS A 188 -2.93 13.46 -16.99
C HIS A 188 -3.67 14.37 -16.00
N PHE A 189 -4.45 13.79 -15.08
CA PHE A 189 -5.16 14.51 -14.04
C PHE A 189 -4.21 15.36 -13.19
N VAL A 190 -3.15 14.77 -12.62
CA VAL A 190 -2.20 15.49 -11.74
C VAL A 190 -1.45 16.57 -12.52
N ALA A 191 -1.16 16.35 -13.80
CA ALA A 191 -0.54 17.37 -14.64
C ALA A 191 -1.46 18.57 -14.90
N LYS A 192 -2.78 18.35 -15.00
CA LYS A 192 -3.78 19.41 -15.23
C LYS A 192 -4.18 20.11 -13.93
N TRP A 193 -4.37 19.35 -12.86
CA TRP A 193 -4.90 19.78 -11.56
C TRP A 193 -3.93 19.42 -10.42
N PRO A 194 -2.72 20.00 -10.38
CA PRO A 194 -1.66 19.60 -9.45
C PRO A 194 -2.00 19.85 -7.98
N ASP A 195 -2.90 20.79 -7.70
CA ASP A 195 -3.27 21.20 -6.34
C ASP A 195 -4.55 20.52 -5.81
N VAL A 196 -5.24 19.72 -6.64
CA VAL A 196 -6.50 19.07 -6.21
C VAL A 196 -6.23 17.78 -5.43
N LEU A 197 -5.30 16.95 -5.91
CA LEU A 197 -4.96 15.68 -5.26
C LEU A 197 -3.53 15.74 -4.76
N SER A 198 -3.33 15.38 -3.49
CA SER A 198 -1.99 15.23 -2.90
C SER A 198 -1.34 13.90 -3.33
N LEU A 199 -1.26 13.65 -4.65
CA LEU A 199 -0.62 12.47 -5.22
C LEU A 199 0.85 12.76 -5.55
N PRO A 200 1.78 11.84 -5.24
CA PRO A 200 3.17 12.00 -5.63
C PRO A 200 3.33 11.92 -7.15
N SER A 201 4.29 12.67 -7.70
CA SER A 201 4.68 12.52 -9.10
C SER A 201 5.12 11.08 -9.38
N GLY A 202 4.51 10.44 -10.38
CA GLY A 202 4.75 9.02 -10.67
C GLY A 202 3.88 8.05 -9.86
N TYR A 203 2.76 8.52 -9.30
CA TYR A 203 1.76 7.66 -8.68
C TYR A 203 1.37 6.48 -9.60
N ALA A 204 1.58 5.26 -9.11
CA ALA A 204 1.34 4.02 -9.84
C ALA A 204 0.06 3.29 -9.40
N GLY A 205 -0.65 3.81 -8.39
CA GLY A 205 -1.90 3.23 -7.92
C GLY A 205 -3.06 3.42 -8.90
N PHE A 206 -4.08 2.58 -8.78
CA PHE A 206 -5.17 2.54 -9.75
C PHE A 206 -6.42 3.31 -9.34
N ASN A 207 -6.63 3.47 -8.03
CA ASN A 207 -7.79 4.13 -7.42
C ASN A 207 -7.30 4.96 -6.21
N PRO A 208 -6.94 6.23 -6.39
CA PRO A 208 -6.49 7.11 -5.31
C PRO A 208 -7.46 7.11 -4.11
N GLY A 209 -6.92 7.04 -2.90
CA GLY A 209 -7.69 7.07 -1.67
C GLY A 209 -7.10 8.05 -0.66
N PHE A 210 -7.96 8.84 -0.01
CA PHE A 210 -7.60 9.92 0.90
C PHE A 210 -8.39 9.78 2.20
N TRP A 211 -7.67 9.61 3.31
CA TRP A 211 -8.28 9.51 4.63
C TRP A 211 -8.60 10.90 5.19
N VAL A 212 -9.82 11.04 5.73
CA VAL A 212 -10.26 12.16 6.55
C VAL A 212 -10.25 11.67 8.00
N GLU A 213 -9.12 11.85 8.66
CA GLU A 213 -8.81 11.29 9.97
C GLU A 213 -9.80 11.74 11.06
N GLU A 214 -10.35 12.95 10.93
CA GLU A 214 -11.30 13.55 11.88
C GLU A 214 -12.59 12.73 12.03
N VAL A 215 -12.99 12.04 10.97
CA VAL A 215 -14.22 11.25 10.90
C VAL A 215 -13.95 9.77 10.64
N ASP A 216 -12.68 9.37 10.54
CA ASP A 216 -12.23 8.01 10.24
C ASP A 216 -12.88 7.41 8.98
N LEU A 217 -12.95 8.21 7.90
CA LEU A 217 -13.52 7.82 6.61
C LEU A 217 -12.51 8.05 5.48
N LYS A 218 -12.63 7.29 4.39
CA LYS A 218 -11.77 7.37 3.20
C LYS A 218 -12.58 7.81 1.99
N ILE A 219 -12.17 8.91 1.36
CA ILE A 219 -12.63 9.30 0.02
C ILE A 219 -11.81 8.51 -0.99
N ARG A 220 -12.45 7.73 -1.85
CA ARG A 220 -11.78 6.98 -2.92
C ARG A 220 -12.26 7.46 -4.28
N LEU A 221 -11.29 7.73 -5.15
CA LEU A 221 -11.50 7.93 -6.58
C LEU A 221 -11.38 6.59 -7.30
N TRP A 222 -12.33 6.29 -8.18
CA TRP A 222 -12.32 5.06 -8.97
C TRP A 222 -12.47 5.35 -10.45
N LEU A 223 -11.79 4.55 -11.27
CA LEU A 223 -11.93 4.56 -12.74
C LEU A 223 -12.42 3.18 -13.21
N GLY A 224 -13.66 3.10 -13.66
CA GLY A 224 -14.26 1.94 -14.31
C GLY A 224 -13.96 1.91 -15.81
N SER A 225 -14.55 0.97 -16.56
CA SER A 225 -14.39 0.90 -18.01
C SER A 225 -15.21 1.96 -18.75
N GLU A 226 -16.35 2.36 -18.22
CA GLU A 226 -17.29 3.31 -18.84
C GLU A 226 -17.50 4.58 -18.02
N SER A 227 -16.98 4.61 -16.79
CA SER A 227 -17.26 5.67 -15.83
C SER A 227 -16.09 5.97 -14.91
N VAL A 228 -16.09 7.18 -14.36
CA VAL A 228 -15.22 7.62 -13.26
C VAL A 228 -16.09 8.05 -12.09
N GLY A 229 -15.59 7.97 -10.86
CA GLY A 229 -16.37 8.47 -9.74
C GLY A 229 -15.62 8.60 -8.43
N ILE A 230 -16.38 9.06 -7.43
CA ILE A 230 -15.93 9.28 -6.06
C ILE A 230 -16.89 8.53 -5.14
N ASP A 231 -16.35 7.77 -4.20
CA ASP A 231 -17.11 7.17 -3.12
C ASP A 231 -16.43 7.36 -1.77
N VAL A 232 -17.20 7.16 -0.70
CA VAL A 232 -16.70 7.19 0.67
C VAL A 232 -16.83 5.81 1.30
N LEU A 233 -15.78 5.42 1.99
CA LEU A 233 -15.61 4.11 2.61
C LEU A 233 -15.18 4.25 4.07
N GLY A 234 -15.47 3.25 4.88
CA GLY A 234 -14.80 3.06 6.16
C GLY A 234 -13.51 2.28 6.03
N ARG A 235 -12.96 1.87 7.17
CA ARG A 235 -11.94 0.82 7.25
C ARG A 235 -12.53 -0.51 6.80
N LYS A 236 -11.71 -1.41 6.29
CA LYS A 236 -12.16 -2.74 5.86
C LYS A 236 -12.75 -3.56 7.01
N SER A 237 -12.30 -3.31 8.25
CA SER A 237 -12.84 -3.92 9.47
C SER A 237 -14.19 -3.33 9.91
N ASP A 238 -14.63 -2.23 9.32
CA ASP A 238 -15.86 -1.59 9.74
C ASP A 238 -17.09 -2.37 9.33
N THR A 239 -18.06 -2.44 10.24
CA THR A 239 -19.39 -2.87 9.88
C THR A 239 -20.09 -1.79 9.06
N ARG A 240 -21.00 -2.21 8.19
CA ARG A 240 -21.83 -1.30 7.40
C ARG A 240 -22.58 -0.27 8.26
N ASP A 241 -23.04 -0.69 9.44
CA ASP A 241 -23.74 0.20 10.37
C ASP A 241 -22.79 1.24 11.00
N ASN A 242 -21.54 0.88 11.29
CA ASN A 242 -20.56 1.84 11.80
C ASN A 242 -20.17 2.89 10.76
N VAL A 243 -20.00 2.48 9.50
CA VAL A 243 -19.77 3.44 8.41
C VAL A 243 -21.00 4.32 8.24
N ARG A 244 -22.21 3.74 8.18
CA ARG A 244 -23.46 4.52 8.11
C ARG A 244 -23.59 5.52 9.25
N ALA A 245 -23.32 5.13 10.50
CA ALA A 245 -23.46 6.00 11.66
C ALA A 245 -22.51 7.21 11.61
N ARG A 246 -21.28 7.03 11.12
CA ARG A 246 -20.33 8.14 10.89
C ARG A 246 -20.72 9.01 9.71
N MET A 247 -21.36 8.41 8.71
CA MET A 247 -21.82 9.12 7.54
C MET A 247 -23.07 9.95 7.87
N GLU A 248 -24.07 9.41 8.54
CA GLU A 248 -25.38 10.04 8.77
C GLU A 248 -25.37 11.56 9.05
N PRO A 249 -24.47 12.11 9.90
CA PRO A 249 -24.39 13.55 10.15
C PRO A 249 -24.12 14.42 8.91
N PHE A 250 -23.53 13.87 7.84
CA PHE A 250 -23.19 14.59 6.61
C PHE A 250 -24.25 14.44 5.50
N ARG A 251 -25.34 13.70 5.75
CA ARG A 251 -26.35 13.38 4.73
C ARG A 251 -26.88 14.62 4.02
N GLU A 252 -27.37 15.60 4.77
CA GLU A 252 -27.99 16.79 4.20
C GLU A 252 -26.98 17.60 3.38
N SER A 253 -25.73 17.71 3.84
CA SER A 253 -24.66 18.38 3.10
C SER A 253 -24.37 17.68 1.78
N PHE A 254 -24.30 16.35 1.76
CA PHE A 254 -24.09 15.57 0.53
C PHE A 254 -25.29 15.65 -0.43
N GLU A 255 -26.51 15.44 0.06
CA GLU A 255 -27.74 15.50 -0.74
C GLU A 255 -28.02 16.92 -1.27
N GLY A 256 -27.63 17.97 -0.54
CA GLY A 256 -27.74 19.36 -0.97
C GLY A 256 -26.64 19.80 -1.94
N THR A 257 -25.47 19.16 -1.92
CA THR A 257 -24.33 19.52 -2.78
C THR A 257 -24.34 18.77 -4.11
N PHE A 258 -24.80 17.52 -4.13
CA PHE A 258 -24.70 16.63 -5.29
C PHE A 258 -26.07 16.09 -5.69
N GLU A 259 -26.64 16.60 -6.78
CA GLU A 259 -27.93 16.13 -7.31
C GLU A 259 -27.89 14.68 -7.80
N ASP A 260 -26.71 14.19 -8.20
CA ASP A 260 -26.44 12.87 -8.76
C ASP A 260 -25.97 11.84 -7.72
N ILE A 261 -26.04 12.17 -6.43
CA ILE A 261 -25.53 11.31 -5.38
C ILE A 261 -26.41 10.08 -5.16
N ALA A 262 -25.78 8.91 -5.19
CA ALA A 262 -26.43 7.64 -4.89
C ALA A 262 -25.92 7.08 -3.56
N SER A 263 -26.82 6.67 -2.67
CA SER A 263 -26.46 5.76 -1.58
C SER A 263 -26.35 4.33 -2.13
N SER A 264 -25.13 3.79 -2.23
CA SER A 264 -24.85 2.46 -2.79
C SER A 264 -25.07 1.31 -1.79
N LYS A 265 -25.15 0.07 -2.30
CA LYS A 265 -25.71 -1.13 -1.64
C LYS A 265 -24.70 -2.14 -1.07
N GLU A 266 -23.41 -2.01 -1.30
CA GLU A 266 -22.49 -3.12 -0.98
C GLU A 266 -21.48 -2.82 0.14
N ASP A 267 -20.79 -1.68 0.16
CA ASP A 267 -19.92 -1.22 1.29
C ASP A 267 -19.48 0.25 1.14
N ALA A 268 -19.57 0.79 -0.09
CA ALA A 268 -19.39 2.20 -0.41
C ALA A 268 -20.65 3.02 -0.11
N TRP A 269 -20.45 4.18 0.51
CA TRP A 269 -21.50 5.13 0.84
C TRP A 269 -21.26 6.42 0.07
N TRP A 270 -22.36 7.04 -0.41
CA TRP A 270 -22.35 8.25 -1.24
C TRP A 270 -21.42 8.20 -2.44
N VAL A 271 -21.97 7.66 -3.51
CA VAL A 271 -21.30 7.50 -4.78
C VAL A 271 -21.79 8.57 -5.73
N THR A 272 -20.88 9.38 -6.24
CA THR A 272 -21.11 10.17 -7.45
C THR A 272 -20.29 9.56 -8.58
N GLY A 273 -20.82 9.56 -9.78
CA GLY A 273 -20.13 8.97 -10.93
C GLY A 273 -20.56 9.60 -12.25
N LEU A 274 -19.58 9.78 -13.13
CA LEU A 274 -19.77 10.25 -14.49
C LEU A 274 -19.61 9.06 -15.45
N ASN A 275 -20.66 8.75 -16.21
CA ASN A 275 -20.56 7.80 -17.32
C ASN A 275 -20.14 8.55 -18.59
N VAL A 276 -19.04 8.13 -19.20
CA VAL A 276 -18.47 8.68 -20.44
C VAL A 276 -18.45 7.65 -21.57
N GLY A 277 -19.11 6.51 -21.39
CA GLY A 277 -19.12 5.37 -22.31
C GLY A 277 -17.81 4.58 -22.34
N SER A 278 -16.66 5.24 -22.41
CA SER A 278 -15.34 4.60 -22.37
C SER A 278 -14.31 5.51 -21.69
N THR A 279 -13.72 5.04 -20.59
CA THR A 279 -12.61 5.74 -19.92
C THR A 279 -11.27 5.55 -20.65
N TYR A 280 -11.22 4.64 -21.62
CA TYR A 280 -10.06 4.39 -22.46
C TYR A 280 -9.93 5.39 -23.62
N ASP A 281 -11.03 6.07 -23.98
CA ASP A 281 -10.98 7.14 -24.97
C ASP A 281 -10.40 8.42 -24.35
N ARG A 282 -9.25 8.86 -24.86
CA ARG A 282 -8.55 10.06 -24.39
C ARG A 282 -9.35 11.35 -24.62
N GLN A 283 -10.33 11.36 -25.52
CA GLN A 283 -11.19 12.53 -25.72
C GLN A 283 -12.06 12.80 -24.48
N ASN A 284 -12.37 11.77 -23.70
CA ASN A 284 -13.16 11.89 -22.48
C ASN A 284 -12.35 12.34 -21.26
N TRP A 285 -11.01 12.36 -21.35
CA TRP A 285 -10.15 12.59 -20.20
C TRP A 285 -10.24 14.00 -19.65
N GLU A 286 -10.43 14.98 -20.52
CA GLU A 286 -10.62 16.37 -20.12
C GLU A 286 -11.88 16.52 -19.25
N GLU A 287 -12.99 15.95 -19.71
CA GLU A 287 -14.27 15.97 -19.00
C GLU A 287 -14.19 15.22 -17.67
N MET A 288 -13.62 14.00 -17.67
CA MET A 288 -13.43 13.22 -16.46
C MET A 288 -12.54 13.93 -15.44
N ALA A 289 -11.45 14.56 -15.88
CA ALA A 289 -10.54 15.26 -14.98
C ALA A 289 -11.20 16.52 -14.38
N ASP A 290 -11.93 17.28 -15.19
CA ASP A 290 -12.66 18.46 -14.70
C ASP A 290 -13.79 18.08 -13.74
N TRP A 291 -14.48 16.96 -14.01
CA TRP A 291 -15.51 16.43 -13.13
C TRP A 291 -14.95 16.03 -11.76
N ILE A 292 -13.77 15.38 -11.71
CA ILE A 292 -13.10 15.05 -10.44
C ILE A 292 -12.64 16.32 -9.73
N ALA A 293 -12.05 17.26 -10.47
CA ALA A 293 -11.52 18.51 -9.91
C ALA A 293 -12.59 19.40 -9.28
N ASP A 294 -13.81 19.39 -9.84
CA ASP A 294 -14.96 20.08 -9.26
C ASP A 294 -15.49 19.40 -7.98
N ARG A 295 -15.49 18.06 -7.92
CA ARG A 295 -16.18 17.31 -6.87
C ARG A 295 -15.30 16.93 -5.69
N PHE A 296 -14.05 16.53 -5.93
CA PHE A 296 -13.17 16.05 -4.87
C PHE A 296 -13.00 17.05 -3.72
N PRO A 297 -12.75 18.37 -3.97
CA PRO A 297 -12.65 19.34 -2.89
C PRO A 297 -13.93 19.48 -2.07
N LYS A 298 -15.11 19.33 -2.70
CA LYS A 298 -16.41 19.38 -2.00
C LYS A 298 -16.61 18.17 -1.09
N TYR A 299 -16.17 16.99 -1.51
CA TYR A 299 -16.14 15.80 -0.64
C TYR A 299 -15.24 16.02 0.58
N GLU A 300 -14.04 16.57 0.38
CA GLU A 300 -13.15 16.91 1.49
C GLU A 300 -13.74 17.98 2.42
N GLU A 301 -14.32 19.04 1.85
CA GLU A 301 -14.92 20.13 2.62
C GLU A 301 -16.07 19.63 3.50
N ILE A 302 -16.98 18.82 2.97
CA ILE A 302 -18.10 18.27 3.74
C ILE A 302 -17.58 17.40 4.90
N LEU A 303 -16.63 16.50 4.64
CA LEU A 303 -16.15 15.58 5.67
C LEU A 303 -15.23 16.25 6.70
N ARG A 304 -14.49 17.30 6.33
CA ARG A 304 -13.62 18.07 7.25
C ARG A 304 -14.35 19.18 7.99
N GLY A 305 -15.41 19.74 7.40
CA GLY A 305 -16.20 20.84 7.97
C GLY A 305 -16.93 20.46 9.27
N GLY A 306 -17.06 19.16 9.54
CA GLY A 306 -17.91 18.64 10.59
C GLY A 306 -19.39 18.71 10.18
N PRO A 307 -20.28 17.99 10.87
CA PRO A 307 -21.71 18.15 10.60
C PRO A 307 -22.11 19.59 10.93
N ASP A 308 -22.79 20.27 9.99
CA ASP A 308 -23.50 21.51 10.30
C ASP A 308 -24.42 21.20 11.49
N VAL A 309 -24.06 21.71 12.66
CA VAL A 309 -24.95 21.68 13.82
C VAL A 309 -25.99 22.74 13.52
N ALA A 310 -27.05 22.35 12.81
CA ALA A 310 -28.25 23.16 12.67
C ALA A 310 -28.72 23.55 14.09
N GLU A 311 -28.61 24.85 14.41
CA GLU A 311 -29.25 25.46 15.58
C GLU A 311 -30.77 25.28 15.56
#